data_AF-A0A258XB54-F1
#
_entry.id   AF-A0A258XB54-F1
#
_cell.length_a   1.000
_cell.length_b   1.000
_cell.length_c   1.000
_cell.angle_alpha   90.00
_cell.angle_beta   90.00
_cell.angle_gamma   90.00
#
_symmetry.space_group_name_H-M   'P 1'
#
loop_
_entity.id
_entity.type
_entity.pdbx_description
1 polymer ?
#
loop_
_entity_poly.entity_id
_entity_poly.type
_entity_poly.pdbx_seq_one_letter_code
_entity_poly.pdbx_strand_id
1 'polypeptide(L)'
;MPQLNVETFPSLIFWLILSFGALYLGLNYFVIPKITKILESREEKIENFLDKAQKFQKKSVEIQKINEEKLHEAHLEAQNLFSEHSKEMRDLYRKKEEELSTSFHKQYLKLEEDLTLKQQETSKILEADASEFIHAFLSKVTNKQLSKEEIQKEILEMKKDKK
;
A
#
# COMPACT_ATOMS: atom_id res chain seq x y z
N MET A 1 -42.39 66.88 -79.68
CA MET A 1 -41.80 65.53 -79.82
C MET A 1 -42.83 64.50 -79.40
N PRO A 2 -43.14 63.49 -80.20
CA PRO A 2 -44.23 62.51 -79.96
C PRO A 2 -43.96 61.53 -78.79
N GLN A 3 -42.93 61.79 -77.98
CA GLN A 3 -42.40 60.87 -76.96
C GLN A 3 -43.07 61.06 -75.57
N LEU A 4 -43.84 62.13 -75.39
CA LEU A 4 -44.63 62.39 -74.16
C LEU A 4 -46.13 62.28 -74.47
N ASN A 5 -46.54 61.14 -75.04
CA ASN A 5 -47.95 60.89 -75.32
C ASN A 5 -48.62 60.37 -74.04
N VAL A 6 -49.20 61.30 -73.27
CA VAL A 6 -49.73 61.09 -71.91
C VAL A 6 -50.84 60.03 -71.86
N GLU A 7 -51.49 59.78 -73.00
CA GLU A 7 -52.55 58.78 -73.16
C GLU A 7 -52.11 57.34 -72.88
N THR A 8 -50.82 57.00 -73.02
CA THR A 8 -50.31 55.64 -72.77
C THR A 8 -49.87 55.38 -71.34
N PHE A 9 -49.66 56.43 -70.53
CA PHE A 9 -49.18 56.27 -69.14
C PHE A 9 -50.13 55.46 -68.25
N PRO A 10 -51.47 55.60 -68.32
CA PRO A 10 -52.38 54.79 -67.49
C PRO A 10 -52.21 53.28 -67.72
N SER A 11 -52.01 52.86 -68.98
CA SER A 11 -51.80 51.45 -69.32
C SER A 11 -50.45 50.94 -68.79
N LEU A 12 -49.38 51.73 -68.97
CA LEU A 12 -48.05 51.38 -68.44
C LEU A 12 -48.07 51.27 -66.92
N ILE A 13 -48.74 52.18 -66.22
CA ILE A 13 -48.90 52.15 -64.76
C ILE A 13 -49.67 50.91 -64.32
N PHE A 14 -50.75 50.56 -65.03
CA PHE A 14 -51.52 49.35 -64.72
C PHE A 14 -50.65 48.08 -64.82
N TRP A 15 -49.92 47.90 -65.92
CA TRP A 15 -49.05 46.73 -66.09
C TRP A 15 -47.86 46.73 -65.13
N LEU A 16 -47.32 47.91 -64.79
CA LEU A 16 -46.28 48.05 -63.78
C LEU A 16 -46.79 47.55 -62.43
N ILE A 17 -47.96 48.01 -61.98
CA ILE A 17 -48.56 47.58 -60.70
C ILE A 17 -48.87 46.08 -60.74
N LEU A 18 -49.39 45.56 -61.86
CA LEU A 18 -49.73 44.14 -61.98
C LEU A 18 -48.49 43.24 -61.93
N SER A 19 -47.44 43.59 -62.69
CA SER A 19 -46.18 42.83 -62.70
C SER A 19 -45.43 42.93 -61.38
N PHE A 20 -45.37 44.13 -60.79
CA PHE A 20 -44.73 44.34 -59.49
C PHE A 20 -45.52 43.64 -58.37
N GLY A 21 -46.85 43.69 -58.41
CA GLY A 21 -47.72 42.97 -57.48
C GLY A 21 -47.54 41.45 -57.57
N ALA A 22 -47.50 40.89 -58.79
CA ALA A 22 -47.23 39.47 -58.98
C ALA A 22 -45.86 39.06 -58.44
N LEU A 23 -44.82 39.86 -58.68
CA LEU A 23 -43.47 39.63 -58.14
C LEU A 23 -43.45 39.73 -56.61
N TYR A 24 -44.09 40.75 -56.04
CA TYR A 24 -44.18 40.95 -54.59
C TYR A 24 -44.86 39.76 -53.90
N LEU A 25 -45.96 39.26 -54.46
CA LEU A 25 -46.64 38.07 -53.95
C LEU A 25 -45.75 36.82 -54.05
N GLY A 26 -45.01 36.68 -55.16
CA GLY A 26 -44.02 35.62 -55.32
C GLY A 26 -42.91 35.66 -54.26
N LEU A 27 -42.38 36.84 -53.98
CA LEU A 27 -41.35 37.04 -52.95
C LEU A 27 -41.91 36.73 -51.56
N ASN A 28 -43.08 37.28 -51.25
CA ASN A 28 -43.74 37.14 -49.95
C ASN A 28 -44.11 35.68 -49.64
N TYR A 29 -44.64 34.95 -50.61
CA TYR A 29 -45.15 33.59 -50.38
C TYR A 29 -44.11 32.48 -50.60
N PHE A 30 -43.05 32.72 -51.38
CA PHE A 30 -42.07 31.67 -51.69
C PHE A 30 -40.67 31.96 -51.14
N VAL A 31 -40.15 33.17 -51.31
CA VAL A 31 -38.74 33.48 -51.00
C VAL A 31 -38.56 33.76 -49.51
N ILE A 32 -39.38 34.63 -48.93
CA ILE A 32 -39.34 34.96 -47.50
C ILE A 32 -39.47 33.70 -46.63
N PRO A 33 -40.50 32.83 -46.78
CA PRO A 33 -40.65 31.67 -45.91
C PRO A 33 -39.51 30.66 -46.06
N LYS A 34 -38.88 30.55 -47.24
CA LYS A 34 -37.70 29.69 -47.41
C LYS A 34 -36.50 30.21 -46.61
N ILE A 35 -36.25 31.52 -46.63
CA ILE A 35 -35.16 32.13 -45.87
C ILE A 35 -35.42 31.99 -44.37
N THR A 36 -36.65 32.25 -43.92
CA THR A 36 -37.04 32.10 -42.51
C THR A 36 -36.80 30.68 -42.01
N LYS A 37 -37.23 29.66 -42.75
CA LYS A 37 -36.98 28.24 -42.38
C LYS A 37 -35.50 27.91 -42.25
N ILE A 38 -34.66 28.47 -43.11
CA ILE A 38 -33.20 28.24 -43.04
C ILE A 38 -32.62 28.92 -41.80
N LEU A 39 -33.10 30.12 -41.47
CA LEU A 39 -32.65 30.86 -40.29
C LEU A 39 -33.06 30.14 -39.00
N GLU A 40 -34.32 29.73 -38.90
CA GLU A 40 -34.84 28.94 -37.77
C GLU A 40 -34.04 27.65 -37.59
N SER A 41 -33.79 26.89 -38.66
CA SER A 41 -32.99 25.66 -38.57
C SER A 41 -31.55 25.90 -38.11
N ARG A 42 -30.96 27.05 -38.46
CA ARG A 42 -29.61 27.41 -37.99
C ARG A 42 -29.63 27.80 -36.52
N GLU A 43 -30.60 28.59 -36.11
CA GLU A 43 -30.79 29.01 -34.72
C GLU A 43 -31.01 27.78 -33.82
N GLU A 44 -31.90 26.88 -34.22
CA GLU A 44 -32.17 25.63 -33.51
C GLU A 44 -30.90 24.76 -33.39
N LYS A 45 -30.08 24.69 -34.44
CA LYS A 45 -28.80 23.96 -34.38
C LYS A 45 -27.82 24.60 -33.41
N ILE A 46 -27.71 25.94 -33.42
CA ILE A 46 -26.83 26.66 -32.52
C ILE A 46 -27.27 26.43 -31.07
N GLU A 47 -28.55 26.58 -30.78
CA GLU A 47 -29.11 26.34 -29.44
C GLU A 47 -28.84 24.89 -28.99
N ASN A 48 -29.11 23.91 -29.85
CA ASN A 48 -28.82 22.51 -29.59
C ASN A 48 -27.33 22.25 -29.32
N PHE A 49 -26.42 22.91 -30.05
CA PHE A 49 -24.99 22.78 -29.80
C PHE A 49 -24.57 23.43 -28.48
N LEU A 50 -25.15 24.58 -28.12
CA LEU A 50 -24.90 25.23 -26.85
C LEU A 50 -25.39 24.37 -25.68
N ASP A 51 -26.60 23.81 -25.75
CA ASP A 51 -27.13 22.90 -24.73
C ASP A 51 -26.27 21.64 -24.60
N LYS A 52 -25.86 21.03 -25.72
CA LYS A 52 -24.95 19.88 -25.70
C LYS A 52 -23.59 20.24 -25.08
N ALA A 53 -23.02 21.40 -25.43
CA ALA A 53 -21.77 21.87 -24.86
C ALA A 53 -21.89 22.07 -23.35
N GLN A 54 -22.96 22.71 -22.87
CA GLN A 54 -23.23 22.87 -21.45
C GLN A 54 -23.41 21.52 -20.73
N LYS A 55 -24.14 20.57 -21.34
CA LYS A 55 -24.31 19.22 -20.80
C LYS A 55 -22.98 18.47 -20.71
N PHE A 56 -22.14 18.56 -21.73
CA PHE A 56 -20.81 17.94 -21.71
C PHE A 56 -19.89 18.60 -20.69
N GLN A 57 -19.93 19.92 -20.55
CA GLN A 57 -19.18 20.62 -19.52
C GLN A 57 -19.61 20.17 -18.12
N LYS A 58 -20.92 20.13 -17.84
CA LYS A 58 -21.45 19.64 -16.55
C LYS A 58 -21.02 18.20 -16.27
N LYS A 59 -21.16 17.30 -17.24
CA LYS A 59 -20.70 15.91 -17.12
C LYS A 59 -19.20 15.81 -16.89
N SER A 60 -18.40 16.63 -17.54
CA SER A 60 -16.94 16.65 -17.35
C SER A 60 -16.58 17.05 -15.92
N VAL A 61 -17.23 18.09 -15.38
CA VAL A 61 -17.02 18.54 -13.99
C VAL A 61 -17.46 17.46 -12.99
N GLU A 62 -18.59 16.81 -13.24
CA GLU A 62 -19.07 15.70 -12.41
C GLU A 62 -18.11 14.50 -12.42
N ILE A 63 -17.64 14.08 -13.60
CA ILE A 63 -16.66 13.00 -13.74
C ILE A 63 -15.34 13.38 -13.06
N GLN A 64 -14.89 14.62 -13.21
CA GLN A 64 -13.68 15.10 -12.54
C GLN A 64 -13.82 15.00 -11.03
N LYS A 65 -14.94 15.46 -10.47
CA LYS A 65 -15.22 15.38 -9.03
C LYS A 65 -15.23 13.93 -8.54
N ILE A 66 -15.92 13.03 -9.24
CA ILE A 66 -15.96 11.60 -8.89
C ILE A 66 -14.56 10.98 -8.96
N ASN A 67 -13.74 11.37 -9.93
CA ASN A 67 -12.36 10.88 -10.05
C ASN A 67 -11.50 11.37 -8.88
N GLU A 68 -11.58 12.65 -8.53
CA GLU A 68 -10.89 13.22 -7.38
C GLU A 68 -11.30 12.53 -6.07
N GLU A 69 -12.60 12.29 -5.86
CA GLU A 69 -13.12 11.53 -4.71
C GLU A 69 -12.57 10.10 -4.68
N LYS A 70 -12.60 9.38 -5.80
CA LYS A 70 -12.06 8.01 -5.89
C LYS A 70 -10.55 7.94 -5.66
N LEU A 71 -9.80 8.91 -6.17
CA LEU A 71 -8.36 8.99 -5.93
C LEU A 71 -8.08 9.24 -4.46
N HIS A 72 -8.83 10.13 -3.82
CA HIS A 72 -8.70 10.39 -2.39
C HIS A 72 -9.02 9.15 -1.56
N GLU A 73 -10.12 8.46 -1.85
CA GLU A 73 -10.52 7.21 -1.20
C GLU A 73 -9.44 6.12 -1.37
N ALA A 74 -8.95 5.91 -2.59
CA ALA A 74 -7.89 4.94 -2.87
C ALA A 74 -6.58 5.27 -2.11
N HIS A 75 -6.23 6.55 -1.99
CA HIS A 75 -5.07 6.97 -1.20
C HIS A 75 -5.26 6.70 0.29
N LEU A 76 -6.44 6.97 0.84
CA LEU A 76 -6.77 6.67 2.23
C LEU A 76 -6.75 5.16 2.50
N GLU A 77 -7.35 4.37 1.62
CA GLU A 77 -7.34 2.91 1.72
C GLU A 77 -5.92 2.35 1.67
N ALA A 78 -5.09 2.82 0.75
CA ALA A 78 -3.69 2.42 0.66
C ALA A 78 -2.89 2.78 1.92
N GLN A 79 -3.12 3.98 2.48
CA GLN A 79 -2.47 4.40 3.72
C GLN A 79 -2.92 3.55 4.92
N ASN A 80 -4.21 3.24 5.01
CA ASN A 80 -4.77 2.39 6.06
C ASN A 80 -4.20 0.98 5.97
N LEU A 81 -4.20 0.36 4.78
CA LEU A 81 -3.60 -0.95 4.54
C LEU A 81 -2.12 -0.97 4.91
N PHE A 82 -1.36 0.05 4.51
CA PHE A 82 0.05 0.16 4.85
C PHE A 82 0.27 0.28 6.37
N SER A 83 -0.53 1.09 7.05
CA SER A 83 -0.46 1.29 8.49
C SER A 83 -0.79 0.00 9.25
N GLU A 84 -1.85 -0.69 8.84
CA GLU A 84 -2.29 -1.98 9.39
C GLU A 84 -1.21 -3.04 9.20
N HIS A 85 -0.74 -3.26 7.97
CA HIS A 85 0.33 -4.22 7.70
C HIS A 85 1.62 -3.86 8.42
N SER A 86 1.99 -2.58 8.51
CA SER A 86 3.16 -2.15 9.28
C SER A 86 3.01 -2.48 10.76
N LYS A 87 1.80 -2.38 11.32
CA LYS A 87 1.51 -2.75 12.71
C LYS A 87 1.58 -4.26 12.90
N GLU A 88 0.93 -5.02 12.03
CA GLU A 88 0.98 -6.49 12.07
C GLU A 88 2.41 -7.02 11.95
N MET A 89 3.20 -6.48 11.03
CA MET A 89 4.61 -6.84 10.87
C MET A 89 5.41 -6.54 12.14
N ARG A 90 5.23 -5.36 12.75
CA ARG A 90 5.88 -5.04 14.05
C ARG A 90 5.48 -6.02 15.15
N ASP A 91 4.21 -6.38 15.24
CA ASP A 91 3.72 -7.33 16.25
C ASP A 91 4.26 -8.75 16.00
N LEU A 92 4.36 -9.17 14.74
CA LEU A 92 4.99 -10.45 14.34
C LEU A 92 6.48 -10.47 14.67
N TYR A 93 7.21 -9.40 14.37
CA TYR A 93 8.63 -9.28 14.71
C TYR A 93 8.84 -9.32 16.22
N ARG A 94 8.05 -8.59 17.00
CA ARG A 94 8.13 -8.62 18.48
C ARG A 94 7.89 -10.04 19.01
N LYS A 95 6.85 -10.73 18.54
CA LYS A 95 6.58 -12.12 18.94
C LYS A 95 7.74 -13.05 18.59
N LYS A 96 8.32 -12.89 17.39
CA LYS A 96 9.49 -13.69 16.97
C LYS A 96 10.72 -13.41 17.81
N GLU A 97 10.94 -12.17 18.22
CA GLU A 97 12.03 -11.79 19.11
C GLU A 97 11.84 -12.34 20.54
N GLU A 98 10.61 -12.31 21.06
CA GLU A 98 10.25 -12.95 22.34
C GLU A 98 10.45 -14.49 22.29
N GLU A 99 9.99 -15.15 21.23
CA GLU A 99 10.21 -16.59 21.00
C GLU A 99 11.69 -16.93 20.92
N LEU A 100 12.46 -16.15 20.16
CA LEU A 100 13.90 -16.35 19.96
C LEU A 100 14.66 -16.17 21.27
N SER A 101 14.40 -15.09 22.01
CA SER A 101 15.03 -14.83 23.32
C SER A 101 14.70 -15.93 24.34
N THR A 102 13.46 -16.39 24.38
CA THR A 102 13.06 -17.53 25.24
C THR A 102 13.80 -18.80 24.85
N SER A 103 13.96 -19.07 23.56
CA SER A 103 14.68 -20.25 23.06
C SER A 103 16.18 -20.19 23.37
N PHE A 104 16.80 -19.01 23.24
CA PHE A 104 18.20 -18.79 23.62
C PHE A 104 18.40 -18.93 25.12
N HIS A 105 17.50 -18.36 25.94
CA HIS A 105 17.57 -18.50 27.38
C HIS A 105 17.44 -19.96 27.82
N LYS A 106 16.53 -20.73 27.22
CA LYS A 106 16.42 -22.19 27.46
C LYS A 106 17.69 -22.95 27.07
N GLN A 107 18.31 -22.62 25.93
CA GLN A 107 19.58 -23.24 25.52
C GLN A 107 20.72 -22.86 26.47
N TYR A 108 20.76 -21.60 26.91
CA TYR A 108 21.75 -21.11 27.86
C TYR A 108 21.67 -21.86 29.20
N LEU A 109 20.45 -22.02 29.75
CA LEU A 109 20.25 -22.77 31.00
C LEU A 109 20.67 -24.24 30.88
N LYS A 110 20.37 -24.90 29.74
CA LYS A 110 20.83 -26.28 29.49
C LYS A 110 22.34 -26.38 29.41
N LEU A 111 23.00 -25.43 28.74
CA LEU A 111 24.46 -25.36 28.66
C LEU A 111 25.10 -25.15 30.03
N GLU A 112 24.50 -24.31 30.87
CA GLU A 112 24.95 -24.09 32.25
C GLU A 112 24.82 -25.36 33.09
N GLU A 113 23.67 -26.05 33.02
CA GLU A 113 23.44 -27.34 33.68
C GLU A 113 24.48 -28.39 33.23
N ASP A 114 24.68 -28.57 31.92
CA ASP A 114 25.66 -29.50 31.36
C ASP A 114 27.10 -29.16 31.79
N LEU A 115 27.46 -27.87 31.88
CA LEU A 115 28.76 -27.43 32.37
C LEU A 115 28.96 -27.76 33.86
N THR A 116 27.95 -27.54 34.70
CA THR A 116 28.02 -27.89 36.12
C THR A 116 28.15 -29.39 36.34
N LEU A 117 27.41 -30.20 35.56
CA LEU A 117 27.53 -31.66 35.60
C LEU A 117 28.94 -32.12 35.20
N LYS A 118 29.47 -31.61 34.08
CA LYS A 118 30.85 -31.92 33.66
C LYS A 118 31.90 -31.45 34.66
N GLN A 119 31.74 -30.29 35.28
CA GLN A 119 32.64 -29.83 36.34
C GLN A 119 32.61 -30.78 37.53
N GLN A 120 31.42 -31.24 37.93
CA GLN A 120 31.26 -32.18 39.05
C GLN A 120 31.77 -33.58 38.73
N GLU A 121 31.63 -34.05 37.49
CA GLU A 121 32.23 -35.31 37.02
C GLU A 121 33.76 -35.20 36.98
N THR A 122 34.29 -34.10 36.43
CA THR A 122 35.73 -33.87 36.37
C THR A 122 36.34 -33.77 37.76
N SER A 123 35.66 -33.12 38.73
CA SER A 123 36.15 -33.06 40.11
C SER A 123 36.18 -34.43 40.78
N LYS A 124 35.15 -35.27 40.56
CA LYS A 124 35.14 -36.65 41.08
C LYS A 124 36.23 -37.51 40.46
N ILE A 125 36.46 -37.39 39.15
CA ILE A 125 37.54 -38.11 38.46
C ILE A 125 38.90 -37.63 38.97
N LEU A 126 39.08 -36.32 39.15
CA LEU A 126 40.32 -35.76 39.70
C LEU A 126 40.58 -36.24 41.14
N GLU A 127 39.54 -36.38 41.97
CA GLU A 127 39.65 -36.96 43.31
C GLU A 127 39.99 -38.46 43.27
N ALA A 128 39.42 -39.21 42.33
CA ALA A 128 39.72 -40.63 42.13
C ALA A 128 41.16 -40.84 41.62
N ASP A 129 41.57 -40.08 40.60
CA ASP A 129 42.91 -40.09 40.04
C ASP A 129 43.95 -39.63 41.07
N ALA A 130 43.63 -38.64 41.91
CA ALA A 130 44.51 -38.23 43.01
C ALA A 130 44.66 -39.33 44.06
N SER A 131 43.59 -40.06 44.39
CA SER A 131 43.65 -41.20 45.31
C SER A 131 44.47 -42.36 44.72
N GLU A 132 44.30 -42.65 43.44
CA GLU A 132 45.07 -43.67 42.73
C GLU A 132 46.54 -43.27 42.59
N PHE A 133 46.82 -41.98 42.31
CA PHE A 133 48.17 -41.44 42.25
C PHE A 133 48.85 -41.45 43.62
N ILE A 134 48.14 -41.13 44.71
CA ILE A 134 48.66 -41.26 46.08
C ILE A 134 48.97 -42.73 46.39
N HIS A 135 48.10 -43.66 46.01
CA HIS A 135 48.37 -45.10 46.15
C HIS A 135 49.58 -45.55 45.33
N ALA A 136 49.70 -45.12 44.07
CA ALA A 136 50.81 -45.46 43.18
C ALA A 136 52.13 -44.85 43.66
N PHE A 137 52.11 -43.58 44.10
CA PHE A 137 53.27 -42.89 44.63
C PHE A 137 53.74 -43.49 45.96
N LEU A 138 52.81 -43.77 46.88
CA LEU A 138 53.14 -44.43 48.15
C LEU A 138 53.69 -45.85 47.89
N SER A 139 53.10 -46.62 46.97
CA SER A 139 53.61 -47.95 46.63
C SER A 139 55.02 -47.93 46.01
N LYS A 140 55.36 -46.89 45.23
CA LYS A 140 56.66 -46.76 44.54
C LYS A 140 57.76 -46.14 45.39
N VAL A 141 57.40 -45.30 46.36
CA VAL A 141 58.34 -44.60 47.26
C VAL A 141 58.63 -45.39 48.55
N THR A 142 57.69 -46.21 49.06
CA THR A 142 57.89 -46.90 50.35
C THR A 142 58.29 -48.38 50.30
N ASN A 143 58.24 -49.04 49.14
CA ASN A 143 58.68 -50.44 48.94
C ASN A 143 58.31 -51.40 50.12
N LYS A 144 57.09 -51.27 50.66
CA LYS A 144 56.53 -52.11 51.74
C LYS A 144 54.99 -52.08 51.69
N GLN A 145 54.35 -53.24 51.75
CA GLN A 145 52.88 -53.39 51.80
C GLN A 145 52.35 -53.06 53.21
N LEU A 146 51.51 -52.03 53.35
CA LEU A 146 50.71 -51.77 54.56
C LEU A 146 49.28 -51.29 54.21
N SER A 147 48.36 -51.59 55.14
CA SER A 147 46.92 -51.89 54.97
C SER A 147 45.99 -50.68 54.75
N LYS A 148 44.84 -50.94 54.11
CA LYS A 148 43.72 -50.02 53.78
C LYS A 148 43.16 -49.21 54.97
N GLU A 149 43.45 -49.58 56.21
CA GLU A 149 42.84 -48.99 57.41
C GLU A 149 43.55 -47.73 57.94
N GLU A 150 44.86 -47.58 57.72
CA GLU A 150 45.61 -46.41 58.21
C GLU A 150 45.43 -45.18 57.30
N ILE A 151 45.26 -45.41 56.00
CA ILE A 151 45.03 -44.35 55.00
C ILE A 151 43.66 -43.66 55.22
N GLN A 152 42.66 -44.38 55.73
CA GLN A 152 41.34 -43.79 56.00
C GLN A 152 41.33 -42.85 57.22
N LYS A 153 42.21 -43.05 58.21
CA LYS A 153 42.32 -42.14 59.37
C LYS A 153 43.01 -40.83 59.01
N GLU A 154 44.07 -40.87 58.19
CA GLU A 154 44.83 -39.67 57.83
C GLU A 154 44.06 -38.75 56.84
N ILE A 155 43.25 -39.35 55.96
CA ILE A 155 42.35 -38.59 55.07
C ILE A 155 41.25 -37.86 55.87
N LEU A 156 40.84 -38.39 57.03
CA LEU A 156 39.86 -37.74 57.91
C LEU A 156 40.47 -36.56 58.68
N GLU A 157 41.74 -36.64 59.08
CA GLU A 157 42.50 -35.55 59.72
C GLU A 157 42.72 -34.37 58.74
N MET A 158 43.10 -34.63 57.48
CA MET A 158 43.26 -33.57 56.46
C MET A 158 41.94 -32.86 56.09
N LYS A 159 40.78 -33.47 56.34
CA LYS A 159 39.47 -32.84 56.11
C LYS A 159 39.07 -31.86 57.23
N LYS A 160 39.71 -31.92 58.40
CA LYS A 160 39.41 -31.08 59.57
C LYS A 160 40.18 -29.75 59.58
N ASP A 161 41.34 -29.70 58.92
CA ASP A 161 42.25 -28.55 58.92
C ASP A 161 41.96 -27.51 57.81
N LYS A 162 40.88 -27.72 57.04
CA LYS A 162 40.43 -26.81 55.96
C LYS A 162 39.05 -26.18 56.21
N LYS A 163 38.63 -26.07 57.48
CA LYS A 163 37.43 -25.34 57.88
C LYS A 163 37.75 -23.91 58.29
#